data_AF-A0A0G0R249-F1
#
_entry.id   AF-A0A0G0R249-F1
#
_cell.length_a   1.000
_cell.length_b   1.000
_cell.length_c   1.000
_cell.angle_alpha   90.00
_cell.angle_beta   90.00
_cell.angle_gamma   90.00
#
_symmetry.space_group_name_H-M   'P 1'
#
loop_
_entity.id
_entity.type
_entity.pdbx_description
1 polymer ?
#
loop_
_entity_poly.entity_id
_entity_poly.type
_entity_poly.pdbx_seq_one_letter_code
_entity_poly.pdbx_strand_id
1 'polypeptide(L)'
;MNLSIGIVGLPNVGKSTLFNALLKKQQALVANYPFATIEPNVGVVAVPDDRLIKLQEITMESIPSTSLRVSPPPIIPATVRFVDIAGLVKGASEGAGLGNKFLSHIREVSVIAHVVRAFENPDVLWYQDEKEARLPAPERSDGEQGSV
;
A
#
# COMPACT_ATOMS: atom_id res chain seq x y z
N MET A 1 13.52 15.51 4.07
CA MET A 1 12.11 15.08 4.24
C MET A 1 11.93 13.85 3.36
N ASN A 2 11.63 12.69 3.94
CA ASN A 2 11.36 11.49 3.14
C ASN A 2 9.89 11.50 2.72
N LEU A 3 9.62 11.41 1.42
CA LEU A 3 8.25 11.38 0.90
C LEU A 3 7.55 10.11 1.36
N SER A 4 6.47 10.26 2.14
CA SER A 4 5.61 9.17 2.61
C SER A 4 4.22 9.27 2.01
N ILE A 5 3.71 8.17 1.47
CA ILE A 5 2.41 8.04 0.83
C ILE A 5 1.58 7.03 1.60
N GLY A 6 0.46 7.45 2.17
CA GLY A 6 -0.52 6.57 2.81
C GLY A 6 -1.53 6.05 1.79
N ILE A 7 -1.60 4.74 1.62
CA ILE A 7 -2.62 4.12 0.76
C ILE A 7 -3.89 3.92 1.60
N VAL A 8 -5.00 4.50 1.15
CA VAL A 8 -6.30 4.41 1.80
C VAL A 8 -7.35 3.89 0.84
N GLY A 9 -8.43 3.31 1.37
CA GLY A 9 -9.56 2.84 0.60
C GLY A 9 -10.55 2.08 1.46
N LEU A 10 -11.73 1.79 0.91
CA LEU A 10 -12.70 0.90 1.53
C LEU A 10 -12.18 -0.54 1.57
N PRO A 11 -12.77 -1.43 2.39
CA PRO A 11 -12.50 -2.86 2.31
C PRO A 11 -12.75 -3.41 0.90
N ASN A 12 -11.97 -4.43 0.51
CA ASN A 12 -12.09 -5.15 -0.76
C ASN A 12 -11.86 -4.36 -2.07
N VAL A 13 -11.35 -3.12 -2.00
CA VAL A 13 -11.02 -2.32 -3.22
C VAL A 13 -9.71 -2.72 -3.88
N GLY A 14 -8.96 -3.68 -3.32
CA GLY A 14 -7.65 -4.10 -3.83
C GLY A 14 -6.44 -3.35 -3.27
N LYS A 15 -6.61 -2.61 -2.16
CA LYS A 15 -5.53 -1.88 -1.47
C LYS A 15 -4.30 -2.75 -1.19
N SER A 16 -4.49 -3.88 -0.52
CA SER A 16 -3.39 -4.78 -0.16
C SER A 16 -2.78 -5.47 -1.39
N THR A 17 -3.58 -5.71 -2.44
CA THR A 17 -3.08 -6.21 -3.73
C THR A 17 -2.15 -5.20 -4.40
N LEU A 18 -2.53 -3.91 -4.43
CA LEU A 18 -1.69 -2.83 -4.95
C LEU A 18 -0.41 -2.68 -4.13
N PHE A 19 -0.50 -2.66 -2.79
CA PHE A 19 0.64 -2.56 -1.89
C PHE A 19 1.64 -3.72 -2.10
N ASN A 20 1.12 -4.95 -2.17
CA ASN A 20 1.95 -6.13 -2.44
C ASN A 20 2.57 -6.10 -3.84
N ALA A 21 1.88 -5.59 -4.86
CA ALA A 21 2.43 -5.45 -6.20
C ALA A 21 3.58 -4.43 -6.24
N LEU A 22 3.43 -3.30 -5.54
CA LEU A 22 4.49 -2.30 -5.40
C LEU A 22 5.73 -2.89 -4.71
N LEU A 23 5.53 -3.66 -3.63
CA LEU A 23 6.61 -4.30 -2.88
C LEU A 23 7.31 -5.43 -3.65
N LYS A 24 6.54 -6.30 -4.32
CA LYS A 24 7.11 -7.43 -5.08
C LYS A 24 8.02 -6.99 -6.22
N LYS A 25 7.70 -5.87 -6.87
CA LYS A 25 8.56 -5.28 -7.92
C LYS A 25 9.94 -4.85 -7.40
N GLN A 26 10.12 -4.77 -6.08
CA GLN A 26 11.33 -4.27 -5.43
C GLN A 26 11.98 -5.18 -4.41
N GLN A 27 11.34 -6.25 -3.91
CA GLN A 27 12.10 -7.30 -3.23
C GLN A 27 13.26 -7.82 -4.12
N ALA A 28 13.13 -7.71 -5.45
CA ALA A 28 14.20 -7.96 -6.42
C ALA A 28 15.33 -6.90 -6.44
N LEU A 29 15.11 -5.69 -5.91
CA LEU A 29 16.02 -4.53 -5.98
C LEU A 29 16.53 -4.06 -4.60
N VAL A 30 15.90 -4.50 -3.50
CA VAL A 30 16.07 -3.93 -2.13
C VAL A 30 17.08 -4.69 -1.27
N ALA A 31 17.73 -5.74 -1.79
CA ALA A 31 18.70 -6.54 -1.04
C ALA A 31 19.89 -5.75 -0.42
N ASN A 32 20.08 -4.47 -0.77
CA ASN A 32 21.25 -3.67 -0.41
C ASN A 32 20.97 -2.36 0.36
N TYR A 33 19.79 -2.12 0.94
CA TYR A 33 19.53 -0.89 1.73
C TYR A 33 19.69 -1.11 3.24
N PRO A 34 20.78 -0.62 3.87
CA PRO A 34 20.90 -0.62 5.32
C PRO A 34 19.87 0.36 5.92
N PHE A 35 19.36 0.05 7.12
CA PHE A 35 18.38 0.86 7.90
C PHE A 35 16.90 0.76 7.51
N ALA A 36 16.50 -0.19 6.65
CA ALA A 36 15.07 -0.46 6.45
C ALA A 36 14.46 -1.13 7.70
N THR A 37 13.76 -0.36 8.52
CA THR A 37 12.85 -0.92 9.54
C THR A 37 11.71 -1.63 8.81
N ILE A 38 11.63 -2.95 8.96
CA ILE A 38 10.54 -3.77 8.40
C ILE A 38 9.32 -3.60 9.31
N GLU A 39 8.69 -2.43 9.28
CA GLU A 39 7.33 -2.32 9.77
C GLU A 39 6.41 -3.04 8.77
N PRO A 40 5.52 -3.94 9.21
CA PRO A 40 4.78 -4.85 8.32
C PRO A 40 3.88 -4.11 7.31
N ASN A 41 3.54 -2.85 7.59
CA ASN A 41 2.69 -2.00 6.76
C ASN A 41 3.46 -0.88 6.06
N VAL A 42 4.79 -0.93 6.03
CA VAL A 42 5.62 0.09 5.37
C VAL A 42 6.48 -0.53 4.28
N GLY A 43 6.36 0.00 3.08
CA GLY A 43 7.17 -0.36 1.92
C GLY A 43 8.04 0.79 1.46
N VAL A 44 9.27 0.50 1.04
CA VAL A 44 10.15 1.50 0.43
C VAL A 44 10.33 1.16 -1.04
N VAL A 45 10.04 2.15 -1.89
CA VAL A 45 9.99 1.99 -3.34
C VAL A 45 10.93 2.99 -4.02
N ALA A 46 11.94 2.47 -4.70
CA ALA A 46 12.76 3.22 -5.66
C ALA A 46 11.91 3.81 -6.79
N VAL A 47 12.17 5.08 -7.09
CA VAL A 47 11.56 5.81 -8.19
C VAL A 47 12.22 5.36 -9.51
N PRO A 48 11.45 4.87 -10.50
CA PRO A 48 12.00 4.55 -11.80
C PRO A 48 12.44 5.84 -12.50
N ASP A 49 13.74 5.93 -12.82
CA ASP A 49 14.32 7.09 -13.48
C ASP A 49 15.43 6.67 -14.46
N ASP A 50 15.10 6.61 -15.75
CA ASP A 50 16.02 6.24 -16.82
C ASP A 50 17.18 7.23 -16.97
N ARG A 51 17.05 8.45 -16.44
CA ARG A 51 18.12 9.45 -16.48
C ARG A 51 19.34 9.01 -15.68
N LEU A 52 19.16 8.20 -14.64
CA LEU A 52 20.27 7.68 -13.84
C LEU A 52 21.16 6.73 -14.66
N ILE A 53 20.57 5.95 -15.57
CA ILE A 53 21.31 5.08 -16.49
C ILE A 53 22.11 5.93 -17.47
N LYS A 54 21.48 6.94 -18.09
CA LYS A 54 22.16 7.86 -19.01
C LYS A 54 23.31 8.63 -18.32
N LEU A 55 23.12 9.05 -17.08
CA LEU A 55 24.17 9.71 -16.30
C LEU A 55 25.33 8.77 -16.01
N GLN A 56 25.05 7.50 -15.69
CA GLN A 56 26.09 6.48 -15.51
C GLN A 56 26.90 6.28 -16.80
N GLU A 57 26.23 6.18 -17.96
CA GLU A 57 26.85 6.05 -19.28
C GLU A 57 27.76 7.25 -19.60
N ILE A 58 27.24 8.48 -19.50
CA ILE A 58 28.01 9.70 -19.76
C ILE A 58 29.20 9.82 -18.81
N THR A 59 29.00 9.48 -17.52
CA THR A 59 30.09 9.51 -16.53
C THR A 59 31.18 8.51 -16.89
N MET A 60 30.81 7.32 -17.37
CA MET A 60 31.77 6.32 -17.85
C MET A 60 32.55 6.78 -19.06
N GLU A 61 31.91 7.45 -20.02
CA GLU A 61 32.60 8.02 -21.19
C GLU A 61 33.56 9.15 -20.82
N SER A 62 33.26 9.93 -19.78
CA SER A 62 34.06 11.07 -19.36
C SER A 62 35.33 10.72 -18.56
N ILE A 63 35.47 9.48 -18.08
CA ILE A 63 36.59 9.06 -17.24
C ILE A 63 37.78 8.59 -18.11
N PRO A 64 39.00 9.15 -17.96
CA PRO A 64 40.15 8.80 -18.79
C PRO A 64 40.53 7.31 -18.69
N SER A 65 40.78 6.68 -19.83
CA SER A 65 41.11 5.25 -19.96
C SER A 65 42.44 4.82 -19.30
N THR A 66 43.19 5.75 -18.70
CA THR A 66 44.43 5.50 -17.96
C THR A 66 44.21 4.97 -16.54
N SER A 67 43.00 5.05 -16.00
CA SER A 67 42.67 4.47 -14.70
C SER A 67 42.42 2.96 -14.83
N LEU A 68 43.45 2.16 -14.56
CA LEU A 68 43.33 0.71 -14.40
C LEU A 68 42.30 0.41 -13.29
N ARG A 69 41.11 -0.07 -13.69
CA ARG A 69 39.93 -0.42 -12.87
C ARG A 69 38.96 0.73 -12.58
N VAL A 70 38.22 1.16 -13.60
CA VAL A 70 37.01 1.96 -13.38
C VAL A 70 35.80 1.04 -13.40
N SER A 71 35.18 0.82 -12.25
CA SER A 71 33.85 0.20 -12.16
C SER A 71 32.77 1.26 -12.42
N PRO A 72 31.63 0.90 -13.04
CA PRO A 72 30.53 1.83 -13.20
C PRO A 72 30.08 2.38 -11.84
N PRO A 73 29.84 3.69 -11.74
CA PRO A 73 29.36 4.28 -10.49
C PRO A 73 27.99 3.65 -10.16
N PRO A 74 27.72 3.31 -8.90
CA PRO A 74 26.47 2.67 -8.53
C PRO A 74 25.28 3.60 -8.80
N ILE A 75 24.19 3.04 -9.35
CA ILE A 75 22.92 3.77 -9.50
C ILE A 75 22.19 3.77 -8.16
N ILE A 76 21.99 4.96 -7.60
CA ILE A 76 21.26 5.16 -6.35
C ILE A 76 19.98 5.94 -6.67
N PRO A 77 18.82 5.27 -6.80
CA PRO A 77 17.56 5.93 -7.08
C PRO A 77 17.03 6.70 -5.87
N ALA A 78 16.23 7.73 -6.13
CA ALA A 78 15.38 8.32 -5.11
C ALA A 78 14.36 7.28 -4.62
N THR A 79 13.92 7.38 -3.37
CA THR A 79 12.97 6.43 -2.78
C THR A 79 11.72 7.13 -2.26
N VAL A 80 10.61 6.40 -2.31
CA VAL A 80 9.30 6.80 -1.79
C VAL A 80 8.85 5.74 -0.80
N ARG A 81 8.35 6.19 0.35
CA ARG A 81 7.79 5.30 1.36
C ARG A 81 6.29 5.17 1.15
N PHE A 82 5.79 3.95 1.02
CA PHE A 82 4.38 3.63 1.02
C PHE A 82 3.98 3.07 2.38
N VAL A 83 2.88 3.56 2.93
CA VAL A 83 2.31 3.10 4.20
C VAL A 83 0.93 2.53 3.89
N ASP A 84 0.73 1.25 4.20
CA ASP A 84 -0.58 0.63 4.13
C ASP A 84 -1.41 1.04 5.34
N ILE A 85 -2.34 1.97 5.15
CA ILE A 85 -3.23 2.39 6.22
C ILE A 85 -4.41 1.41 6.20
N ALA A 86 -4.66 0.76 7.34
CA ALA A 86 -5.78 -0.16 7.51
C ALA A 86 -7.09 0.48 6.99
N GLY A 87 -7.96 -0.33 6.38
CA GLY A 87 -9.13 0.16 5.64
C GLY A 87 -10.00 1.13 6.47
N LEU A 88 -10.62 2.10 5.79
CA LEU A 88 -11.56 3.03 6.38
C LEU A 88 -12.75 2.26 6.99
N VAL A 89 -12.74 2.06 8.31
CA VAL A 89 -13.90 1.49 9.02
C VAL A 89 -14.79 2.64 9.47
N LYS A 90 -16.09 2.56 9.13
CA LYS A 90 -17.10 3.51 9.61
C LYS A 90 -17.07 3.54 11.15
N GLY A 91 -16.90 4.72 11.75
CA GLY A 91 -16.73 4.91 13.20
C GLY A 91 -15.30 5.28 13.65
N ALA A 92 -14.37 5.49 12.72
CA ALA A 92 -12.99 5.89 13.05
C ALA A 92 -12.89 7.23 13.83
N SER A 93 -13.91 8.07 13.78
CA SER A 93 -13.99 9.34 14.50
C SER A 93 -14.75 9.27 15.84
N GLU A 94 -15.36 8.12 16.19
CA GLU A 94 -16.29 8.00 17.33
C GLU A 94 -15.60 7.57 18.65
N GLY A 95 -14.26 7.56 18.69
CA GLY A 95 -13.52 7.44 19.96
C GLY A 95 -13.33 6.04 20.55
N ALA A 96 -13.85 4.98 19.91
CA ALA A 96 -13.71 3.58 20.38
C ALA A 96 -12.29 2.97 20.24
N GLY A 97 -11.24 3.79 20.14
CA GLY A 97 -9.83 3.37 20.16
C GLY A 97 -9.25 2.87 18.83
N LEU A 98 -10.02 2.19 17.97
CA LEU A 98 -9.53 1.67 16.69
C LEU A 98 -9.35 2.78 15.62
N GLY A 99 -10.16 3.82 15.69
CA GLY A 99 -10.17 4.94 14.75
C GLY A 99 -9.07 5.98 14.94
N ASN A 100 -8.61 6.18 16.18
CA ASN A 100 -7.50 7.10 16.47
C ASN A 100 -6.17 6.57 15.90
N LYS A 101 -5.97 5.25 15.88
CA LYS A 101 -4.81 4.62 15.21
C LYS A 101 -4.84 4.81 13.70
N PHE A 102 -6.02 4.81 13.09
CA PHE A 102 -6.18 5.12 11.68
C PHE A 102 -5.81 6.59 11.39
N LEU A 103 -6.33 7.53 12.18
CA LEU A 103 -6.04 8.95 12.03
C LEU A 103 -4.58 9.30 12.36
N SER A 104 -3.92 8.59 13.29
CA SER A 104 -2.49 8.79 13.56
C SER A 104 -1.64 8.40 12.36
N HIS A 105 -1.92 7.26 11.71
CA HIS A 105 -1.20 6.85 10.50
C HIS A 105 -1.41 7.81 9.33
N ILE A 106 -2.60 8.41 9.19
CA ILE A 106 -2.83 9.46 8.18
C ILE A 106 -1.99 10.71 8.47
N ARG A 107 -1.84 11.09 9.74
CA ARG A 107 -1.05 12.26 10.13
C ARG A 107 0.45 12.07 9.92
N GLU A 108 0.91 10.83 9.85
CA GLU A 108 2.32 10.46 9.65
C GLU A 108 2.73 10.43 8.16
N VAL A 109 1.77 10.50 7.24
CA VAL A 109 2.04 10.52 5.79
C VAL A 109 1.99 11.92 5.20
N SER A 110 2.81 12.15 4.17
CA SER A 110 2.88 13.43 3.46
C SER A 110 1.80 13.55 2.39
N VAL A 111 1.38 12.41 1.81
CA VAL A 111 0.42 12.34 0.70
C VAL A 111 -0.52 11.15 0.93
N ILE A 112 -1.78 11.29 0.49
CA ILE A 112 -2.77 10.21 0.51
C ILE A 112 -3.00 9.71 -0.91
N ALA A 113 -2.87 8.39 -1.11
CA ALA A 113 -3.25 7.69 -2.33
C ALA A 113 -4.56 6.92 -2.09
N HIS A 114 -5.66 7.41 -2.65
CA HIS A 114 -6.99 6.80 -2.47
C HIS A 114 -7.29 5.77 -3.55
N VAL A 115 -7.42 4.51 -3.16
CA VAL A 115 -7.79 3.40 -4.04
C VAL A 115 -9.30 3.27 -4.13
N VAL A 116 -9.83 3.40 -5.35
CA VAL A 116 -11.26 3.28 -5.65
C VAL A 116 -11.48 2.03 -6.52
N ARG A 117 -12.46 1.20 -6.14
CA ARG A 117 -12.87 0.04 -6.94
C ARG A 117 -13.58 0.52 -8.21
N ALA A 118 -13.04 0.14 -9.37
CA ALA A 118 -13.59 0.44 -10.69
C ALA A 118 -13.75 -0.84 -11.54
N PHE A 119 -14.18 -1.93 -10.90
CA PHE A 119 -14.44 -3.22 -11.55
C PHE A 119 -15.61 -3.93 -10.89
N GLU A 120 -16.35 -4.70 -11.68
CA GLU A 120 -17.39 -5.62 -11.21
C GLU A 120 -16.80 -7.02 -11.11
N ASN A 121 -17.01 -7.68 -9.97
CA ASN A 121 -16.62 -9.07 -9.77
C ASN A 121 -17.58 -9.69 -8.76
N PRO A 122 -18.36 -10.72 -9.14
CA PRO A 122 -19.33 -11.38 -8.26
C PRO A 122 -18.68 -12.11 -7.08
N ASP A 123 -17.41 -12.51 -7.20
CA ASP A 123 -16.66 -13.16 -6.12
C ASP A 123 -16.10 -12.16 -5.08
N VAL A 124 -16.28 -10.84 -5.30
CA VAL A 124 -15.78 -9.79 -4.41
C VAL A 124 -16.94 -9.02 -3.81
N LEU A 125 -17.28 -9.37 -2.57
CA LEU A 125 -18.34 -8.75 -1.78
C LEU A 125 -18.12 -7.24 -1.60
N TRP A 126 -19.18 -6.45 -1.80
CA TRP A 126 -19.17 -5.04 -1.43
C TRP A 126 -19.20 -4.91 0.09
N TYR A 127 -18.53 -3.87 0.60
CA TYR A 127 -18.48 -3.60 2.04
C TYR A 127 -19.88 -3.35 2.65
N GLN A 128 -20.86 -2.90 1.86
CA GLN A 128 -22.24 -2.73 2.32
C GLN A 128 -22.91 -4.09 2.55
N ASP A 129 -22.78 -5.01 1.59
CA ASP A 129 -23.34 -6.36 1.65
C ASP A 129 -22.74 -7.19 2.80
N GLU A 130 -21.46 -6.97 3.13
CA GLU A 130 -20.77 -7.67 4.22
C GLU A 130 -21.36 -7.36 5.61
N LYS A 131 -21.93 -6.16 5.80
CA LYS A 131 -22.64 -5.82 7.04
C LYS A 131 -24.02 -6.45 7.11
N GLU A 132 -24.69 -6.58 5.98
CA GLU A 132 -26.02 -7.17 5.88
C GLU A 132 -25.98 -8.69 6.06
N ALA A 133 -24.96 -9.36 5.48
CA ALA A 133 -24.70 -10.78 5.67
C ALA A 133 -24.31 -11.18 7.10
N ARG A 134 -23.88 -10.23 7.93
CA ARG A 134 -23.56 -10.45 9.36
C ARG A 134 -24.77 -10.30 10.29
N LEU A 135 -25.91 -9.79 9.80
CA LEU A 135 -27.13 -9.77 10.58
C LEU A 135 -27.72 -11.19 10.56
N PRO A 136 -28.04 -11.79 11.72
CA PRO A 136 -28.72 -13.07 11.73
C PRO A 136 -30.02 -12.92 10.93
N ALA A 137 -30.27 -13.87 10.02
CA ALA A 137 -31.53 -13.94 9.31
C ALA A 137 -32.67 -13.84 10.34
N PRO A 138 -33.72 -13.04 10.09
CA PRO A 138 -34.81 -12.91 11.04
C PRO A 138 -35.32 -14.32 11.35
N GLU A 139 -35.28 -14.69 12.63
CA GLU A 139 -35.89 -15.93 13.10
C GLU A 139 -37.31 -15.95 12.55
N ARG A 140 -37.61 -16.90 11.65
CA ARG A 140 -38.99 -17.14 11.26
C ARG A 140 -39.69 -17.57 12.55
N SER A 141 -40.54 -16.69 13.08
CA SER A 141 -41.45 -17.02 14.15
C SER A 141 -42.43 -18.06 13.61
N ASP A 142 -42.07 -19.33 13.73
CA ASP A 142 -42.99 -20.45 13.53
C ASP A 142 -44.02 -20.41 14.66
N GLY A 143 -45.08 -19.63 14.43
CA GLY A 143 -46.15 -19.42 15.38
C GLY A 143 -47.41 -18.97 14.65
N GLU A 144 -48.09 -19.92 14.01
CA GLU A 144 -49.57 -20.06 14.00
C GLU A 144 -50.00 -21.07 12.92
N GLN A 145 -50.12 -22.33 13.31
CA GLN A 145 -51.23 -23.19 12.89
C GLN A 145 -51.75 -23.77 14.21
N GLY A 146 -52.86 -23.28 14.76
CA GLY A 146 -54.18 -23.41 14.16
C GLY A 146 -54.91 -24.51 14.91
N SER A 147 -55.52 -24.13 16.02
CA SER A 147 -56.52 -24.92 16.74
C SER A 147 -57.72 -25.20 15.82
N VAL A 148 -58.09 -26.47 15.61
CA VAL A 148 -59.35 -27.16 15.99
C VAL A 148 -59.16 -28.65 15.67
#